data_AF-A0A7J8YCG9-F1
#
_entry.id   AF-A0A7J8YCG9-F1
#
_cell.length_a   1.000
_cell.length_b   1.000
_cell.length_c   1.000
_cell.angle_alpha   90.00
_cell.angle_beta   90.00
_cell.angle_gamma   90.00
#
_symmetry.space_group_name_H-M   'P 1'
#
loop_
_entity.id
_entity.type
_entity.pdbx_description
1 polymer ?
#
loop_
_entity_poly.entity_id
_entity_poly.type
_entity_poly.pdbx_seq_one_letter_code
_entity_poly.pdbx_strand_id
1 'polypeptide(L)'
;VWSLVRRFDQPQKYKPFVSRCVAQGNLEIGSLREVDVKSGLPATTSTERLELLDDDEHILSIRIIGGDHRLKCENLVKEQCERLINGLVAAKTGGELSFEELKFIS
;
A
#
# COMPACT_ATOMS: atom_id res chain seq x y z
N VAL A 1 -6.25 18.53 6.38
CA VAL A 1 -5.35 17.48 5.84
C VAL A 1 -6.00 16.10 5.94
N TRP A 2 -6.51 15.69 7.11
CA TRP A 2 -7.17 14.39 7.31
C TRP A 2 -8.27 14.04 6.29
N SER A 3 -9.13 15.00 5.94
CA SER A 3 -10.19 14.83 4.92
C SER A 3 -9.70 14.36 3.54
N LEU A 4 -8.41 14.54 3.24
CA LEU A 4 -7.74 14.03 2.05
C LEU A 4 -7.14 12.64 2.30
N VAL A 5 -6.42 12.46 3.40
CA VAL A 5 -5.69 11.23 3.75
C VAL A 5 -6.63 10.07 4.06
N ARG A 6 -7.77 10.33 4.71
CA ARG A 6 -8.80 9.33 5.06
C ARG A 6 -9.48 8.66 3.86
N ARG A 7 -9.23 9.15 2.63
CA ARG A 7 -9.83 8.62 1.40
C ARG A 7 -9.11 7.34 0.97
N PHE A 8 -9.53 6.23 1.57
CA PHE A 8 -9.02 4.89 1.25
C PHE A 8 -9.23 4.54 -0.23
N ASP A 9 -10.27 5.04 -0.89
CA ASP A 9 -10.56 4.80 -2.30
C ASP A 9 -9.76 5.68 -3.26
N GLN A 10 -9.19 6.81 -2.79
CA GLN A 10 -8.54 7.81 -3.64
C GLN A 10 -7.12 8.20 -3.21
N PRO A 11 -6.21 7.22 -2.99
CA PRO A 11 -4.81 7.48 -2.65
C PRO A 11 -4.07 8.34 -3.67
N GLN A 12 -4.42 8.27 -4.95
CA GLN A 12 -3.81 9.05 -6.04
C GLN A 12 -3.87 10.57 -5.83
N LYS A 13 -4.78 11.07 -4.99
CA LYS A 13 -4.89 12.50 -4.70
C LYS A 13 -3.76 13.03 -3.83
N TYR A 14 -3.06 12.16 -3.10
CA TYR A 14 -1.99 12.56 -2.16
C TYR A 14 -0.74 11.68 -2.24
N LYS A 15 -0.80 10.53 -2.90
CA LYS A 15 0.34 9.62 -3.15
C LYS A 15 0.76 9.73 -4.62
N PRO A 16 1.85 10.44 -4.95
CA PRO A 16 2.17 10.83 -6.33
C PRO A 16 2.51 9.65 -7.25
N PHE A 17 2.96 8.52 -6.69
CA PHE A 17 3.31 7.34 -7.46
C PHE A 17 2.13 6.39 -7.68
N VAL A 18 0.95 6.66 -7.13
CA VAL A 18 -0.24 5.84 -7.39
C VAL A 18 -0.88 6.26 -8.72
N SER A 19 -0.95 5.33 -9.68
CA SER A 19 -1.60 5.57 -10.98
C SER A 19 -3.10 5.30 -10.95
N ARG A 20 -3.52 4.28 -10.20
CA ARG A 20 -4.90 3.79 -10.18
C ARG A 20 -5.21 3.17 -8.83
N CYS A 21 -6.46 3.33 -8.42
CA CYS A 21 -7.00 2.68 -7.24
C CYS A 21 -8.42 2.21 -7.54
N VAL A 22 -8.72 0.97 -7.21
CA VAL A 22 -10.06 0.39 -7.29
C VAL A 22 -10.39 -0.19 -5.93
N ALA A 23 -11.26 0.50 -5.20
CA ALA A 23 -11.80 -0.01 -3.94
C ALA A 23 -13.04 -0.89 -4.18
N GLN A 24 -13.19 -1.91 -3.35
CA GLN A 24 -14.35 -2.80 -3.34
C GLN A 24 -15.13 -2.63 -2.04
N GLY A 25 -16.46 -2.60 -2.13
CA GLY A 25 -17.35 -2.47 -0.98
C GLY A 25 -17.61 -1.02 -0.54
N ASN A 26 -18.04 -0.86 0.71
CA ASN A 26 -18.57 0.40 1.25
C ASN A 26 -17.51 1.27 1.98
N LEU A 27 -16.22 0.97 1.83
CA LEU A 27 -15.12 1.67 2.52
C LEU A 27 -15.16 1.56 4.06
N GLU A 28 -15.71 0.44 4.55
CA GLU A 28 -15.71 0.06 5.97
C GLU A 28 -14.44 -0.73 6.32
N ILE A 29 -14.15 -0.89 7.62
CA ILE A 29 -13.05 -1.76 8.08
C ILE A 29 -13.18 -3.16 7.46
N GLY A 30 -12.08 -3.68 6.94
CA GLY A 30 -12.03 -4.92 6.17
C GLY A 30 -12.19 -4.74 4.66
N SER A 31 -12.62 -3.56 4.19
CA SER A 31 -12.71 -3.25 2.75
C SER A 31 -11.36 -3.38 2.07
N LEU A 32 -11.41 -3.80 0.80
CA LEU A 32 -10.21 -4.01 0.00
C LEU A 32 -10.06 -2.93 -1.06
N ARG A 33 -8.82 -2.64 -1.44
CA ARG A 33 -8.50 -1.89 -2.64
C ARG A 33 -7.36 -2.53 -3.40
N GLU A 34 -7.41 -2.42 -4.72
CA GLU A 34 -6.29 -2.70 -5.61
C GLU A 34 -5.66 -1.37 -6.02
N VAL A 35 -4.34 -1.27 -5.87
CA VAL A 35 -3.57 -0.05 -6.15
C VAL A 35 -2.46 -0.36 -7.13
N ASP A 36 -2.44 0.39 -8.22
CA ASP A 36 -1.37 0.37 -9.22
C ASP A 36 -0.41 1.54 -8.95
N VAL A 37 0.90 1.30 -9.08
CA VAL A 37 1.94 2.32 -8.91
C VAL A 37 2.85 2.47 -10.12
N LYS A 38 3.32 3.69 -10.32
CA LYS A 38 4.33 4.08 -11.32
C LYS A 38 5.70 4.10 -10.66
N SER A 39 6.28 2.94 -10.39
CA SER A 39 7.59 2.81 -9.73
C SER A 39 8.76 2.61 -10.68
N GLY A 40 8.50 2.26 -11.95
CA GLY A 40 9.54 1.79 -12.89
C GLY A 40 10.09 0.40 -12.54
N LEU A 41 9.56 -0.24 -11.49
CA LEU A 41 9.90 -1.60 -11.08
C LEU A 41 8.93 -2.60 -11.73
N PRO A 42 9.34 -3.88 -11.87
CA PRO A 42 8.44 -4.92 -12.37
C PRO A 42 7.19 -5.11 -11.51
N ALA A 43 7.27 -4.84 -10.20
CA ALA A 43 6.13 -4.91 -9.30
C ALA A 43 5.40 -3.56 -9.29
N THR A 44 4.12 -3.61 -9.63
CA THR A 44 3.29 -2.43 -9.89
C THR A 44 1.94 -2.50 -9.21
N THR A 45 1.49 -3.66 -8.73
CA THR A 45 0.15 -3.85 -8.17
C THR A 45 0.21 -4.28 -6.71
N SER A 46 -0.76 -3.84 -5.91
CA SER A 46 -0.97 -4.40 -4.59
C SER A 46 -2.42 -4.34 -4.15
N THR A 47 -2.84 -5.42 -3.50
CA THR A 47 -4.12 -5.57 -2.84
C THR A 47 -3.94 -5.20 -1.37
N GLU A 48 -4.74 -4.27 -0.90
CA GLU A 48 -4.65 -3.67 0.42
C GLU A 48 -5.99 -3.78 1.15
N ARG A 49 -5.95 -3.98 2.46
CA ARG A 49 -7.11 -4.04 3.35
C ARG A 49 -7.10 -2.86 4.31
N LEU A 50 -8.26 -2.22 4.49
CA LEU A 50 -8.46 -1.23 5.53
C LEU A 50 -8.56 -1.92 6.90
N GLU A 51 -7.62 -1.65 7.81
CA GLU A 51 -7.59 -2.28 9.15
C GLU A 51 -8.16 -1.35 10.23
N LEU A 52 -7.96 -0.04 10.09
CA LEU A 52 -8.47 0.97 11.02
C LEU A 52 -8.74 2.27 10.28
N LEU A 53 -9.86 2.91 10.63
CA LEU A 53 -10.19 4.27 10.26
C LEU A 53 -10.78 4.97 11.49
N ASP A 54 -10.00 5.85 12.11
CA ASP A 54 -10.41 6.65 13.26
C ASP A 54 -10.39 8.13 12.86
N ASP A 55 -11.58 8.75 12.83
CA ASP A 55 -11.74 10.14 12.43
C ASP A 55 -11.43 11.14 13.55
N ASP A 56 -11.49 10.72 14.82
CA ASP A 56 -11.21 11.59 15.97
C ASP A 56 -9.70 11.67 16.21
N GLU A 57 -9.03 10.52 16.16
CA GLU A 57 -7.57 10.41 16.34
C GLU A 57 -6.78 10.60 15.02
N HIS A 58 -7.49 10.75 13.89
CA HIS A 58 -6.91 10.86 12.54
C HIS A 58 -5.98 9.69 12.17
N ILE A 59 -6.40 8.45 12.45
CA ILE A 59 -5.62 7.23 12.21
C ILE A 59 -6.19 6.46 11.01
N LEU A 60 -5.33 6.17 10.03
CA LEU A 60 -5.63 5.29 8.90
C LEU A 60 -4.60 4.15 8.90
N SER A 61 -5.04 2.92 9.13
CA SER A 61 -4.19 1.73 9.07
C SER A 61 -4.60 0.83 7.91
N ILE A 62 -3.61 0.37 7.15
CA ILE A 62 -3.80 -0.45 5.96
C ILE A 62 -2.81 -1.60 5.98
N ARG A 63 -3.27 -2.79 5.62
CA ARG A 63 -2.42 -3.98 5.47
C ARG A 63 -2.34 -4.38 4.01
N ILE A 64 -1.13 -4.61 3.50
CA ILE A 64 -0.93 -5.23 2.19
C ILE A 64 -1.15 -6.74 2.34
N ILE A 65 -2.09 -7.29 1.57
CA ILE A 65 -2.45 -8.72 1.64
C ILE A 65 -2.07 -9.50 0.38
N GLY A 66 -1.78 -8.80 -0.72
CA GLY A 66 -1.43 -9.43 -2.00
C GLY A 66 -0.93 -8.42 -3.04
N GLY A 67 -0.64 -8.92 -4.23
CA GLY A 67 -0.08 -8.14 -5.35
C GLY A 67 1.00 -8.91 -6.10
N ASP A 68 1.48 -8.33 -7.20
CA ASP A 68 2.53 -8.93 -8.03
C ASP A 68 3.91 -9.00 -7.33
N HIS A 69 4.15 -8.16 -6.33
CA HIS A 69 5.36 -8.23 -5.50
C HIS A 69 5.44 -9.51 -4.65
N ARG A 70 4.30 -10.11 -4.26
CA ARG A 70 4.27 -11.38 -3.52
C ARG A 70 4.50 -12.57 -4.44
N LEU A 71 3.99 -12.52 -5.68
CA LEU A 71 4.12 -13.58 -6.67
C LEU A 71 5.51 -13.59 -7.35
N LYS A 72 6.18 -12.45 -7.46
CA LYS A 72 7.50 -12.35 -8.11
C LYS A 72 8.66 -12.85 -7.23
N CYS A 73 8.38 -13.24 -5.99
CA CYS A 73 9.39 -13.71 -5.06
C CYS A 73 9.72 -15.19 -5.11
N GLU A 74 9.03 -15.95 -5.95
CA GLU A 74 9.29 -17.39 -6.08
C GLU A 74 10.64 -17.69 -6.76
N ASN A 75 11.16 -16.77 -7.57
CA ASN A 75 12.37 -16.97 -8.38
C ASN A 75 13.48 -15.92 -8.15
N LEU A 76 13.35 -15.07 -7.12
CA LEU A 76 14.32 -14.02 -6.80
C LEU A 76 15.07 -14.34 -5.51
N VAL A 77 16.33 -13.91 -5.42
CA VAL A 77 17.08 -13.95 -4.15
C VAL A 77 16.34 -13.07 -3.13
N LYS A 78 16.24 -13.52 -1.87
CA LYS A 78 15.49 -12.87 -0.78
C LYS A 78 15.70 -11.34 -0.71
N GLU A 79 16.94 -10.89 -0.89
CA GLU A 79 17.30 -9.47 -0.91
C GLU A 79 16.63 -8.68 -2.04
N GLN A 80 16.49 -9.27 -3.23
CA GLN A 80 15.88 -8.62 -4.39
C GLN A 80 14.34 -8.51 -4.22
N CYS A 81 13.75 -9.47 -3.53
CA CYS A 81 12.37 -9.41 -3.09
C CYS A 81 12.09 -8.29 -2.09
N GLU A 82 12.93 -8.20 -1.05
CA GLU A 82 12.83 -7.14 -0.06
C GLU A 82 12.97 -5.77 -0.73
N ARG A 83 13.87 -5.61 -1.71
CA ARG A 83 13.99 -4.37 -2.50
C ARG A 83 12.73 -4.02 -3.29
N LEU A 84 12.05 -5.01 -3.90
CA LEU A 84 10.81 -4.77 -4.63
C LEU A 84 9.66 -4.40 -3.70
N ILE A 85 9.52 -5.10 -2.58
CA ILE A 85 8.52 -4.81 -1.56
C ILE A 85 8.75 -3.41 -0.99
N ASN A 86 9.97 -3.10 -0.57
CA ASN A 86 10.32 -1.80 -0.02
C ASN A 86 10.11 -0.67 -1.04
N GLY A 87 10.45 -0.90 -2.31
CA GLY A 87 10.20 0.06 -3.39
C GLY A 87 8.71 0.32 -3.62
N LEU A 88 7.88 -0.72 -3.58
CA LEU A 88 6.44 -0.61 -3.72
C LEU A 88 5.81 0.14 -2.54
N VAL A 89 6.23 -0.20 -1.32
CA VAL A 89 5.75 0.46 -0.11
C VAL A 89 6.20 1.93 -0.09
N ALA A 90 7.47 2.22 -0.39
CA ALA A 90 7.98 3.59 -0.45
C ALA A 90 7.25 4.45 -1.51
N ALA A 91 6.97 3.87 -2.68
CA ALA A 91 6.16 4.53 -3.71
C ALA A 91 4.74 4.85 -3.21
N LYS A 92 4.18 3.99 -2.34
CA LYS A 92 2.85 4.19 -1.75
C LYS A 92 2.87 5.11 -0.54
N THR A 93 3.93 5.20 0.25
CA THR A 93 3.97 6.04 1.46
C THR A 93 4.53 7.43 1.20
N GLY A 94 5.18 7.66 0.05
CA GLY A 94 5.77 8.95 -0.28
C GLY A 94 7.20 9.12 0.23
N GLY A 95 7.88 8.03 0.57
CA GLY A 95 9.32 8.02 0.84
C GLY A 95 9.72 8.35 2.27
N GLU A 96 9.15 7.67 3.26
CA GLU A 96 9.84 7.37 4.51
C GLU A 96 9.16 6.12 5.10
N LEU A 97 9.93 5.08 5.37
CA LEU A 97 9.49 3.94 6.16
C LEU A 97 10.39 3.90 7.37
N SER A 98 9.81 4.04 8.57
CA SER A 98 10.54 3.64 9.75
C SER A 98 10.65 2.11 9.74
N PHE A 99 11.77 1.58 10.23
CA PHE A 99 12.01 0.13 10.35
C PHE A 99 10.92 -0.63 11.14
N GLU A 100 10.01 0.07 11.81
CA GLU A 100 8.90 -0.51 12.57
C GLU A 100 7.74 -0.98 11.68
N GLU A 101 7.51 -0.37 10.51
CA GLU A 101 6.47 -0.82 9.57
C GLU A 101 6.84 -2.16 8.89
N LEU A 102 8.13 -2.48 8.80
CA LEU A 102 8.63 -3.77 8.31
C LEU A 102 8.34 -4.95 9.26
N LYS A 103 8.16 -4.69 10.57
CA LYS A 103 7.87 -5.75 11.55
C LYS A 103 6.43 -6.28 11.49
N PHE A 104 5.52 -5.60 10.79
CA PHE A 104 4.13 -6.05 10.63
C PHE A 104 3.89 -6.89 9.36
N ILE A 105 4.93 -7.09 8.52
CA ILE A 105 4.83 -7.78 7.22
C ILE A 105 5.54 -9.15 7.23
N SER A 106 6.22 -9.55 8.32
CA SER A 106 6.75 -10.92 8.50
C SER A 106 5.82 -11.81 9.30
#